data_AF-K1TDA5-F1
#
_entry.id   AF-K1TDA5-F1
#
_cell.length_a   1.000
_cell.length_b   1.000
_cell.length_c   1.000
_cell.angle_alpha   90.00
_cell.angle_beta   90.00
_cell.angle_gamma   90.00
#
_symmetry.space_group_name_H-M   'P 1'
#
loop_
_entity.id
_entity.type
_entity.pdbx_description
1 polymer ?
#
loop_
_entity_poly.entity_id
_entity_poly.type
_entity_poly.pdbx_seq_one_letter_code
_entity_poly.pdbx_strand_id
1 'polypeptide(L)' 'MANVSVYNMEGKEVGTIELNDAVFGVEVNEHLVHMAVVQQLANNRQGTQKAKTF' A
#
# COMPACT_ATOMS: atom_id res chain seq x y z
N MET A 1 4.62 -19.62 2.18
CA MET A 1 5.93 -18.95 2.22
C MET A 1 6.29 -18.51 0.83
N ALA A 2 6.15 -17.23 0.53
CA ALA A 2 6.53 -16.66 -0.75
C ALA A 2 8.05 -16.40 -0.76
N ASN A 3 8.77 -17.12 -1.64
CA ASN A 3 10.19 -16.87 -1.90
C ASN A 3 10.32 -15.79 -2.97
N VAL A 4 10.98 -14.68 -2.65
CA VAL A 4 11.20 -13.56 -3.58
C VAL A 4 12.68 -13.40 -3.85
N SER A 5 13.02 -13.25 -5.13
CA SER A 5 14.38 -12.99 -5.59
C SER A 5 14.80 -11.55 -5.28
N VAL A 6 15.98 -11.41 -4.68
CA VAL A 6 16.59 -10.12 -4.37
C VAL A 6 17.52 -9.75 -5.49
N TYR A 7 17.32 -8.55 -6.05
CA TYR A 7 18.18 -7.99 -7.09
C TYR A 7 19.07 -6.91 -6.52
N ASN A 8 20.31 -6.81 -7.02
CA ASN A 8 21.20 -5.70 -6.73
C ASN A 8 20.91 -4.51 -7.66
N MET A 9 21.58 -3.37 -7.44
CA MET A 9 21.39 -2.15 -8.24
C MET A 9 21.77 -2.31 -9.72
N GLU A 10 22.54 -3.35 -10.07
CA GLU A 10 22.91 -3.70 -11.44
C GLU A 10 21.88 -4.63 -12.11
N GLY A 11 20.80 -5.01 -11.40
CA GLY A 11 19.77 -5.91 -11.89
C GLY A 11 20.14 -7.40 -11.84
N LYS A 12 21.25 -7.77 -11.17
CA LYS A 12 21.61 -9.19 -10.97
C LYS A 12 20.95 -9.73 -9.71
N GLU A 13 20.46 -10.96 -9.80
CA GLU A 13 19.92 -11.68 -8.65
C GLU A 13 21.06 -12.05 -7.69
N VAL A 14 20.95 -11.60 -6.45
CA VAL A 14 21.98 -11.76 -5.39
C VAL A 14 21.55 -12.73 -4.29
N GLY A 15 20.29 -13.18 -4.30
CA GLY A 15 19.80 -14.19 -3.38
C GLY A 15 18.28 -14.27 -3.34
N THR A 16 17.76 -15.10 -2.45
CA THR A 16 16.32 -15.26 -2.21
C THR A 16 16.00 -14.93 -0.76
N ILE A 17 14.91 -14.19 -0.53
CA ILE A 17 14.38 -13.91 0.81
C ILE A 17 13.02 -14.57 0.95
N GLU A 18 12.81 -15.22 2.10
CA GLU A 18 11.51 -15.72 2.53
C GLU A 18 10.70 -14.59 3.15
N LEU A 19 9.52 -14.33 2.57
CA LEU A 19 8.57 -13.36 3.12
C LEU A 19 7.63 -14.02 4.13
N ASN A 20 7.30 -13.28 5.19
CA ASN A 20 6.38 -13.75 6.22
C ASN A 20 4.94 -13.84 5.67
N ASP A 21 4.38 -15.05 5.71
CA ASP A 21 3.02 -15.34 5.24
C ASP A 21 1.93 -14.57 5.99
N ALA A 22 2.16 -14.21 7.26
CA ALA A 22 1.18 -13.46 8.04
C ALA A 22 0.95 -12.03 7.53
N VAL A 23 1.86 -11.51 6.70
CA VAL A 23 1.76 -10.17 6.11
C VAL A 23 1.50 -10.25 4.60
N PHE A 24 2.18 -11.16 3.91
CA PHE A 24 2.16 -11.22 2.44
C PHE A 24 1.29 -12.35 1.87
N GLY A 25 0.89 -13.32 2.70
CA GLY A 25 0.09 -14.48 2.29
C GLY A 25 -1.39 -14.39 2.69
N VAL A 26 -1.82 -13.24 3.21
CA VAL A 26 -3.21 -13.04 3.64
C VAL A 26 -4.11 -12.79 2.43
N GLU A 27 -5.30 -13.37 2.43
CA GLU A 27 -6.31 -13.11 1.40
C GLU A 27 -6.70 -11.62 1.40
N VAL A 28 -6.58 -10.99 0.23
CA VAL A 28 -6.84 -9.56 0.10
C VAL A 28 -8.34 -9.33 0.12
N ASN A 29 -8.81 -8.57 1.11
CA ASN A 29 -10.19 -8.10 1.15
C ASN A 29 -10.30 -6.76 0.39
N GLU A 30 -10.82 -6.82 -0.84
CA GLU A 30 -10.94 -5.67 -1.73
C GLU A 30 -11.74 -4.50 -1.13
N HIS A 31 -12.80 -4.81 -0.36
CA HIS A 31 -13.64 -3.79 0.27
C HIS A 31 -12.85 -3.00 1.32
N LEU A 32 -12.07 -3.68 2.15
CA LEU A 32 -11.23 -3.03 3.16
C LEU A 32 -10.13 -2.18 2.52
N VAL A 33 -9.52 -2.66 1.43
CA VAL A 33 -8.51 -1.90 0.68
C VAL A 33 -9.14 -0.63 0.10
N HIS A 34 -10.31 -0.74 -0.53
CA HIS A 34 -11.03 0.42 -1.07
C HIS A 34 -11.35 1.45 0.01
N MET A 35 -11.89 1.02 1.16
CA MET A 35 -12.18 1.90 2.30
C MET A 35 -10.91 2.62 2.79
N ALA A 36 -9.80 1.90 2.94
CA ALA A 36 -8.54 2.48 3.40
C ALA A 36 -8.03 3.55 2.43
N VAL A 37 -8.10 3.30 1.11
CA VAL A 37 -7.69 4.27 0.09
C VAL A 37 -8.59 5.51 0.10
N VAL A 38 -9.92 5.32 0.16
CA VAL A 38 -10.87 6.45 0.24
C VAL A 38 -10.60 7.31 1.48
N GLN A 39 -10.39 6.67 2.63
CA GLN A 39 -10.09 7.37 3.88
C GLN A 39 -8.76 8.14 3.78
N GLN A 40 -7.71 7.52 3.26
CA GLN A 40 -6.41 8.18 3.06
C GLN A 40 -6.54 9.41 2.15
N LEU A 41 -7.24 9.27 1.02
CA LEU A 41 -7.46 10.38 0.09
C LEU A 41 -8.32 11.49 0.70
N ALA A 42 -9.33 11.14 1.50
CA ALA A 42 -10.15 12.11 2.22
C ALA A 42 -9.33 12.90 3.25
N ASN A 43 -8.47 12.22 4.02
CA ASN A 43 -7.58 12.85 5.00
C ASN A 43 -6.52 13.75 4.36
N ASN A 44 -6.09 13.43 3.14
CA ASN A 44 -5.15 14.26 2.38
C ASN A 44 -5.79 15.57 1.85
N ARG A 45 -7.12 15.74 1.92
CA ARG A 45 -7.78 16.95 1.44
C ARG A 45 -7.48 18.12 2.39
N GLN A 46 -7.02 19.23 1.84
CA GLN A 46 -6.64 20.41 2.61
C GLN A 46 -7.83 21.17 3.25
N GLY A 47 -9.04 21.04 2.70
CA GLY A 47 -10.26 21.62 3.29
C GLY A 47 -10.34 23.15 3.28
N THR A 48 -9.65 23.85 2.37
CA THR A 48 -9.56 25.32 2.33
C THR A 48 -10.77 26.04 1.72
N GLN A 49 -11.85 25.31 1.46
CA GLN A 49 -13.08 25.86 0.86
C GLN A 49 -13.87 26.72 1.86
N LYS A 50 -14.27 27.94 1.46
CA LYS A 50 -15.11 28.85 2.24
C LYS A 50 -15.93 29.77 1.33
N ALA A 51 -17.20 30.01 1.66
CA ALA A 51 -18.08 30.99 1.01
C ALA A 51 -18.66 31.99 2.04
N LYS A 52 -18.97 33.21 1.61
CA LYS A 52 -19.64 34.23 2.44
C LYS A 52 -21.16 34.09 2.31
N THR A 53 -21.85 34.02 3.43
CA THR A 53 -23.33 34.09 3.51
C THR A 53 -23.77 35.53 3.76
N PHE A 54 -24.86 35.96 3.12
CA PHE A 54 -25.48 37.29 3.20
C PHE A 54 -26.56 37.34 4.28
#